data_AF-U7R041-F1
#
_entry.id   AF-U7R041-F1
#
_cell.length_a   1.000
_cell.length_b   1.000
_cell.length_c   1.000
_cell.angle_alpha   90.00
_cell.angle_beta   90.00
_cell.angle_gamma   90.00
#
_symmetry.space_group_name_H-M   'P 1'
#
loop_
_entity.id
_entity.type
_entity.pdbx_description
1 polymer ?
#
loop_
_entity_poly.entity_id
_entity_poly.type
_entity_poly.pdbx_seq_one_letter_code
_entity_poly.pdbx_strand_id
1 'polypeptide(L)'
;MEKFTDKLIRLDHFLWRVARFYLIAATFFFIGIIPGVLGFYLIEGHSFSESLLNALSMLGSQGLDPVPVSLPGKYFIAIYGLFLESVFLITLGLVVTPFIHRILHKWHLDTE
;
A
#
# COMPACT_ATOMS: atom_id res chain seq x y z
N MET A 1 -14.57 -15.87 3.60
CA MET A 1 -15.56 -14.78 3.68
C MET A 1 -16.69 -15.32 4.53
N GLU A 2 -17.07 -14.65 5.63
CA GLU A 2 -18.23 -15.10 6.42
C GLU A 2 -19.48 -15.06 5.54
N LYS A 3 -20.37 -16.03 5.71
CA LYS A 3 -21.70 -15.93 5.13
C LYS A 3 -22.53 -15.00 6.03
N PHE A 4 -23.44 -14.23 5.44
CA PHE A 4 -24.25 -13.25 6.15
C PHE A 4 -25.06 -13.83 7.32
N THR A 5 -25.23 -15.15 7.37
CA THR A 5 -26.01 -15.90 8.36
C THR A 5 -25.23 -16.36 9.61
N ASP A 6 -23.91 -16.17 9.66
CA ASP A 6 -23.10 -16.65 10.80
C ASP A 6 -23.14 -15.67 11.99
N LYS A 7 -23.15 -16.18 13.23
CA LYS A 7 -23.00 -15.33 14.44
C LYS A 7 -21.70 -14.53 14.34
N LEU A 8 -21.76 -13.24 14.71
CA LEU A 8 -20.60 -12.33 14.79
C LEU A 8 -19.39 -13.05 15.42
N ILE A 9 -18.33 -13.21 14.62
CA ILE A 9 -17.08 -13.83 15.07
C ILE A 9 -16.57 -13.18 16.37
N ARG A 10 -16.11 -14.02 17.31
CA ARG A 10 -15.43 -13.57 18.53
C ARG A 10 -14.24 -12.67 18.20
N LEU A 11 -13.96 -11.73 19.11
CA LEU A 11 -12.92 -10.71 18.94
C LEU A 11 -11.52 -11.30 18.64
N ASP A 12 -11.19 -12.46 19.19
CA ASP A 12 -9.92 -13.17 18.96
C ASP A 12 -9.68 -13.57 17.49
N HIS A 13 -10.67 -14.19 16.86
CA HIS A 13 -10.61 -14.57 15.45
C HIS A 13 -10.68 -13.36 14.52
N PHE A 14 -11.37 -12.29 14.94
CA PHE A 14 -11.37 -11.04 14.20
C PHE A 14 -10.00 -10.37 14.20
N LEU A 15 -9.29 -10.35 15.33
CA LEU A 15 -7.91 -9.82 15.41
C LEU A 15 -6.96 -10.58 14.49
N TRP A 16 -7.07 -11.92 14.43
CA TRP A 16 -6.31 -12.74 13.49
C TRP A 16 -6.61 -12.40 12.03
N ARG A 17 -7.87 -12.10 11.69
CA ARG A 17 -8.24 -11.64 10.36
C ARG A 17 -7.61 -10.30 10.03
N VAL A 18 -7.70 -9.32 10.94
CA VAL A 18 -7.09 -8.00 10.76
C VAL A 18 -5.58 -8.12 10.57
N ALA A 19 -4.90 -8.92 11.40
CA ALA A 19 -3.46 -9.16 11.28
C ALA A 19 -3.09 -9.76 9.92
N ARG A 20 -3.86 -10.72 9.42
CA ARG A 20 -3.65 -11.31 8.08
C ARG A 20 -3.81 -10.28 6.96
N PHE A 21 -4.87 -9.47 7.00
CA PHE A 21 -5.08 -8.41 6.00
C PHE A 21 -3.97 -7.36 6.05
N TYR A 22 -3.53 -6.99 7.26
CA TYR A 22 -2.42 -6.06 7.44
C TYR A 22 -1.10 -6.62 6.88
N LEU A 23 -0.78 -7.89 7.12
CA LEU A 23 0.41 -8.54 6.56
C LEU A 23 0.37 -8.59 5.03
N ILE A 24 -0.79 -8.91 4.44
CA ILE A 24 -0.98 -8.91 2.99
C ILE A 24 -0.79 -7.49 2.44
N ALA A 25 -1.41 -6.49 3.06
CA ALA A 25 -1.30 -5.09 2.65
C ALA A 25 0.15 -4.59 2.73
N ALA A 26 0.84 -4.85 3.84
CA ALA A 26 2.25 -4.49 4.01
C ALA A 26 3.14 -5.15 2.94
N THR A 27 2.95 -6.45 2.70
CA THR A 27 3.71 -7.18 1.67
C THR A 27 3.48 -6.57 0.28
N PHE A 28 2.22 -6.32 -0.09
CA PHE A 28 1.86 -5.70 -1.36
C PHE A 28 2.51 -4.32 -1.52
N PHE A 29 2.43 -3.49 -0.48
CA PHE A 29 3.03 -2.16 -0.45
C PHE A 29 4.54 -2.18 -0.62
N PHE A 30 5.26 -3.03 0.14
CA PHE A 30 6.72 -3.14 0.02
C PHE A 30 7.16 -3.66 -1.34
N ILE A 31 6.39 -4.56 -1.97
CA ILE A 31 6.63 -5.00 -3.34
C ILE A 31 6.50 -3.81 -4.32
N GLY A 32 5.51 -2.94 -4.11
CA GLY A 32 5.33 -1.73 -4.94
C GLY A 32 6.44 -0.68 -4.79
N ILE A 33 7.23 -0.72 -3.71
CA ILE A 33 8.40 0.15 -3.55
C ILE A 33 9.58 -0.32 -4.41
N ILE A 34 9.72 -1.62 -4.66
CA ILE A 34 10.88 -2.21 -5.35
C ILE A 34 11.14 -1.56 -6.73
N PRO A 35 10.14 -1.36 -7.61
CA PRO A 35 10.34 -0.66 -8.88
C PRO A 35 10.92 0.74 -8.73
N GLY A 36 10.54 1.46 -7.66
CA GLY A 36 11.06 2.78 -7.30
C GLY A 36 12.57 2.74 -7.08
N VAL A 37 12.98 1.89 -6.14
CA VAL A 37 14.39 1.71 -5.76
C VAL A 37 15.22 1.30 -6.97
N LEU A 38 14.74 0.34 -7.76
CA LEU A 38 15.45 -0.11 -8.95
C LEU A 38 15.53 0.97 -10.03
N GLY A 39 14.47 1.75 -10.24
CA GLY A 39 14.48 2.81 -11.23
C GLY A 39 15.43 3.95 -10.90
N PHE A 40 15.41 4.45 -9.65
CA PHE A 40 16.38 5.45 -9.21
C PHE A 40 17.83 4.94 -9.29
N TYR A 41 18.05 3.68 -8.92
CA TYR A 41 19.38 3.07 -8.95
C TYR A 41 19.89 2.86 -10.39
N LEU A 42 19.06 2.33 -11.29
CA LEU A 42 19.48 1.94 -12.64
C LEU A 42 19.44 3.09 -13.65
N ILE A 43 18.48 4.02 -13.54
CA ILE A 43 18.25 5.09 -14.52
C ILE A 43 19.09 6.32 -14.18
N GLU A 44 19.14 6.72 -12.90
CA GLU A 44 19.87 7.91 -12.44
C GLU A 44 21.20 7.58 -11.75
N GLY A 45 21.49 6.31 -11.50
CA GLY A 45 22.75 5.91 -10.85
C GLY A 45 22.83 6.32 -9.38
N HIS A 46 21.69 6.61 -8.74
CA HIS A 46 21.66 6.93 -7.31
C HIS A 46 22.17 5.75 -6.49
N SER A 47 22.78 6.00 -5.33
CA SER A 47 23.11 4.95 -4.36
C SER A 47 21.84 4.24 -3.88
N PHE A 48 21.99 3.05 -3.29
CA PHE A 48 20.84 2.31 -2.77
C PHE A 48 20.05 3.10 -1.72
N SER A 49 20.75 3.80 -0.82
CA SER A 49 20.13 4.64 0.22
C SER A 49 19.36 5.81 -0.37
N GLU A 50 19.94 6.51 -1.35
CA GLU A 50 19.27 7.61 -2.05
C GLU A 50 18.07 7.10 -2.86
N SER A 51 18.19 5.93 -3.47
CA SER A 51 17.12 5.31 -4.25
C SER A 51 15.94 4.90 -3.38
N LEU A 52 16.21 4.31 -2.21
CA LEU A 52 15.18 3.96 -1.24
C LEU A 52 14.51 5.20 -0.65
N LEU A 53 15.29 6.20 -0.27
CA LEU A 53 14.77 7.46 0.26
C LEU A 53 13.86 8.12 -0.79
N ASN A 54 14.31 8.26 -2.04
CA ASN A 54 13.54 8.87 -3.12
C ASN A 54 12.27 8.10 -3.46
N ALA A 55 12.32 6.76 -3.47
CA ALA A 55 11.12 5.94 -3.68
C ALA A 55 10.07 6.17 -2.58
N LEU A 56 10.50 6.29 -1.33
CA LEU A 56 9.60 6.58 -0.20
C LEU A 56 9.11 8.04 -0.21
N SER A 57 9.96 8.99 -0.59
CA SER A 57 9.60 10.41 -0.71
C SER A 57 8.46 10.65 -1.68
N MET A 58 8.30 9.80 -2.71
CA MET A 58 7.19 9.88 -3.67
C MET A 58 5.79 9.69 -3.06
N LEU A 59 5.68 9.16 -1.84
CA LEU A 59 4.42 9.08 -1.09
C LEU A 59 4.20 10.26 -0.14
N GLY A 60 5.28 10.95 0.22
CA GLY A 60 5.27 12.06 1.15
C GLY A 60 5.27 13.41 0.43
N SER A 61 5.42 14.46 1.23
CA SER A 61 5.67 15.81 0.72
C SER A 61 7.15 16.15 0.62
N GLN A 62 8.04 15.23 1.02
CA GLN A 62 9.48 15.43 0.91
C GLN A 62 9.87 15.39 -0.57
N GLY A 63 10.62 16.40 -1.02
CA GLY A 63 11.17 16.42 -2.37
C GLY A 63 12.17 15.27 -2.59
N LEU A 64 12.47 15.03 -3.86
CA LEU A 64 13.53 14.09 -4.25
C LEU A 64 14.90 14.72 -4.00
N ASP A 65 15.83 13.94 -3.46
CA ASP A 65 17.22 14.34 -3.29
C ASP A 65 18.14 13.09 -3.37
N PRO A 66 19.02 12.99 -4.37
CA PRO A 66 19.14 13.89 -5.52
C PRO A 66 17.92 13.83 -6.45
N VAL A 67 17.63 14.94 -7.13
CA VAL A 67 16.54 15.03 -8.12
C VAL A 67 16.99 14.40 -9.44
N PRO A 68 16.17 13.53 -10.07
CA PRO A 68 16.46 13.00 -11.40
C PRO A 68 16.67 14.09 -12.45
N VAL A 69 17.80 14.05 -13.15
CA VAL A 69 18.16 15.05 -14.17
C VAL A 69 18.00 14.52 -15.58
N SER A 70 18.09 13.21 -15.78
CA SER A 70 17.99 12.60 -17.10
C SER A 70 16.56 12.65 -17.65
N LEU A 71 16.43 12.69 -18.97
CA LEU A 71 15.12 12.60 -19.62
C LEU A 71 14.35 11.30 -19.25
N PRO A 72 14.96 10.10 -19.28
CA PRO A 72 14.26 8.89 -18.85
C PRO A 72 13.88 8.91 -17.37
N GLY A 73 14.70 9.50 -16.49
CA GLY A 73 14.38 9.63 -15.06
C GLY A 73 13.17 10.53 -14.80
N LYS A 74 13.02 11.62 -15.56
CA LYS A 74 11.84 12.50 -15.49
C LYS A 74 10.55 11.78 -15.88
N TYR A 75 10.59 10.94 -16.92
CA TYR A 75 9.44 10.11 -17.28
C TYR A 75 9.18 9.01 -16.26
N PHE A 76 10.25 8.42 -15.73
CA PHE A 76 10.15 7.40 -14.69
C PHE A 76 9.42 7.93 -13.45
N ILE A 77 9.81 9.08 -12.90
CA ILE A 77 9.12 9.62 -11.71
C ILE A 77 7.65 9.95 -11.95
N ALA A 78 7.29 10.37 -13.16
CA ALA A 78 5.89 10.65 -13.51
C ALA A 78 5.04 9.37 -13.53
N ILE A 79 5.57 8.29 -14.12
CA ILE A 79 4.87 7.00 -14.21
C ILE A 79 4.88 6.29 -12.86
N TYR A 80 6.04 6.24 -12.20
CA TYR A 80 6.23 5.57 -10.93
C TYR A 80 5.45 6.26 -9.81
N GLY A 81 5.39 7.60 -9.78
CA GLY A 81 4.59 8.34 -8.81
C GLY A 81 3.11 7.92 -8.87
N LEU A 82 2.51 7.93 -10.07
CA LEU A 82 1.12 7.48 -10.27
C LEU A 82 0.91 6.02 -9.85
N PHE A 83 1.85 5.14 -10.20
CA PHE A 83 1.82 3.73 -9.80
C PHE A 83 1.87 3.58 -8.27
N LEU A 84 2.81 4.26 -7.60
CA LEU A 84 3.02 4.14 -6.17
C LEU A 84 1.85 4.71 -5.36
N GLU A 85 1.28 5.84 -5.79
CA GLU A 85 0.05 6.39 -5.21
C GLU A 85 -1.12 5.42 -5.34
N SER A 86 -1.25 4.75 -6.50
CA SER A 86 -2.28 3.73 -6.71
C SER A 86 -2.09 2.52 -5.80
N VAL A 87 -0.84 2.04 -5.67
CA VAL A 87 -0.47 0.96 -4.73
C VAL A 87 -0.83 1.35 -3.29
N PHE A 88 -0.56 2.59 -2.90
CA PHE A 88 -0.90 3.10 -1.57
C PHE A 88 -2.42 3.12 -1.32
N LEU A 89 -3.22 3.60 -2.27
CA LEU A 89 -4.69 3.59 -2.16
C LEU A 89 -5.24 2.17 -2.05
N ILE A 90 -4.73 1.22 -2.85
CA ILE A 90 -5.12 -0.19 -2.78
C ILE A 90 -4.75 -0.78 -1.41
N THR A 91 -3.55 -0.47 -0.92
CA THR A 91 -3.06 -0.90 0.40
C THR A 91 -3.98 -0.41 1.51
N LEU A 92 -4.41 0.86 1.46
CA LEU A 92 -5.36 1.43 2.41
C LEU A 92 -6.70 0.70 2.36
N GLY A 93 -7.21 0.41 1.16
CA GLY A 93 -8.41 -0.41 0.96
C GLY A 93 -8.31 -1.79 1.61
N LEU A 94 -7.17 -2.48 1.44
CA LEU A 94 -6.92 -3.78 2.07
C LEU A 94 -6.94 -3.71 3.61
N VAL A 95 -6.33 -2.68 4.19
CA VAL A 95 -6.31 -2.48 5.65
C VAL A 95 -7.72 -2.22 6.18
N VAL A 96 -8.53 -1.43 5.47
CA VAL A 96 -9.88 -1.03 5.90
C VAL A 96 -10.92 -2.13 5.66
N THR A 97 -10.72 -3.00 4.67
CA THR A 97 -11.64 -4.09 4.26
C THR A 97 -12.22 -4.91 5.43
N PRO A 98 -11.44 -5.48 6.37
CA PRO A 98 -12.00 -6.31 7.45
C PRO A 98 -12.92 -5.52 8.39
N PHE A 99 -12.72 -4.22 8.55
CA PHE A 99 -13.56 -3.37 9.40
C PHE A 99 -14.88 -3.05 8.72
N ILE A 100 -14.85 -2.64 7.45
CA ILE A 100 -16.07 -2.35 6.69
C ILE A 100 -16.93 -3.60 6.57
N HIS A 101 -16.32 -4.76 6.27
CA HIS A 101 -17.03 -6.02 6.23
C HIS A 101 -17.73 -6.33 7.57
N ARG A 102 -17.07 -6.09 8.71
CA ARG A 102 -17.66 -6.31 10.04
C ARG A 102 -18.81 -5.35 10.34
N ILE A 103 -18.69 -4.07 9.96
CA ILE A 103 -19.74 -3.07 10.16
C ILE A 103 -20.99 -3.43 9.35
N LEU A 104 -20.81 -3.75 8.05
CA LEU A 104 -21.91 -4.12 7.17
C LEU A 104 -22.60 -5.42 7.63
N HIS A 105 -21.81 -6.41 8.07
CA HIS A 105 -22.35 -7.65 8.59
C HIS A 105 -23.14 -7.45 9.89
N LYS A 106 -22.62 -6.61 10.82
CA LYS A 106 -23.35 -6.23 12.03
C LYS A 106 -24.66 -5.51 11.72
N TRP A 107 -24.64 -4.53 10.82
CA TRP A 107 -25.86 -3.81 10.43
C TRP A 107 -26.93 -4.72 9.84
N HIS A 108 -26.56 -5.66 8.97
CA HIS A 108 -27.51 -6.63 8.44
C HIS A 108 -28.17 -7.48 9.54
N LEU A 109 -27.38 -7.94 10.52
CA LEU A 109 -27.88 -8.68 11.68
C LEU A 109 -28.77 -7.84 12.61
N ASP A 110 -28.58 -6.53 12.68
CA ASP A 110 -29.41 -5.63 13.49
C ASP A 110 -30.75 -5.28 12.79
N THR A 111 -30.88 -5.56 11.48
CA THR A 111 -32.07 -5.23 10.68
C THR A 111 -33.04 -6.41 10.54
N GLU A 112 -32.62 -7.63 10.88
CA GLU A 112 -33.47 -8.84 10.97
C GLU A 112 -33.84 -9.16 12.43
#